data_AF-A0A239CSJ7-F1
#
_entry.id   AF-A0A239CSJ7-F1
#
_cell.length_a   1.000
_cell.length_b   1.000
_cell.length_c   1.000
_cell.angle_alpha   90.00
_cell.angle_beta   90.00
_cell.angle_gamma   90.00
#
_symmetry.space_group_name_H-M   'P 1'
#
loop_
_entity.id
_entity.type
_entity.pdbx_description
1 polymer ?
#
loop_
_entity_poly.entity_id
_entity_poly.type
_entity_poly.pdbx_seq_one_letter_code
_entity_poly.pdbx_strand_id
1 'polypeptide(L)'
;MLGLIEPASVTGGRWKPVLGYLCIRTPGAWFRHLSLRFAAHKRSFQEFSKVMASRASSKSSSGSSSGFGSFVLGFLFALVALGVGGYCYLKFGKPPVAAADPAFPFEAQIVQVPLNARIAKELKQPPFGISEDGFEAGARIYKKECASCHGAPGQDTPYAKWMYPVAPQLWKKHTKNDVVGVSDDEPGETFWKIENGIRLTGMPAYKHILTDTQMWQVALLLKSADQPLPDPVRKLLEDAHPDPVRLAH
;
A
#
# COMPACT_ATOMS: atom_id res chain seq x y z
N MET A 1 5.63 12.93 60.01
CA MET A 1 6.27 11.91 59.17
C MET A 1 6.05 12.31 57.72
N LEU A 2 7.10 12.88 57.12
CA LEU A 2 7.17 13.26 55.71
C LEU A 2 7.32 12.00 54.85
N GLY A 3 6.61 11.93 53.73
CA GLY A 3 6.77 10.90 52.71
C GLY A 3 6.49 11.49 51.32
N LEU A 4 7.51 12.15 50.77
CA LEU A 4 7.57 12.60 49.38
C LEU A 4 7.76 11.37 48.47
N ILE A 5 6.93 11.23 47.45
CA ILE A 5 7.14 10.25 46.37
C ILE A 5 7.73 11.01 45.18
N GLU A 6 9.00 10.74 44.90
CA GLU A 6 9.75 11.26 43.76
C GLU A 6 9.29 10.61 42.43
N PRO A 7 9.30 11.33 41.31
CA PRO A 7 9.14 10.76 39.98
C PRO A 7 10.45 10.14 39.46
N ALA A 8 10.36 8.95 38.88
CA ALA A 8 11.47 8.24 38.26
C ALA A 8 12.10 9.06 37.11
N SER A 9 13.36 9.43 37.29
CA SER A 9 14.21 10.07 36.30
C SER A 9 14.59 9.09 35.18
N VAL A 10 14.21 9.40 33.94
CA VAL A 10 14.75 8.75 32.74
C VAL A 10 16.15 9.33 32.51
N THR A 11 17.17 8.56 32.90
CA THR A 11 18.58 8.91 32.67
C THR A 11 18.89 8.86 31.18
N GLY A 12 19.37 9.98 30.65
CA GLY A 12 19.75 10.16 29.25
C GLY A 12 20.87 9.22 28.79
N GLY A 13 20.58 8.49 27.71
CA GLY A 13 21.56 7.73 26.93
C GLY A 13 22.45 8.67 26.11
N ARG A 14 23.57 9.07 26.70
CA ARG A 14 24.64 9.85 26.07
C ARG A 14 25.41 8.97 25.08
N TRP A 15 25.32 9.27 23.79
CA TRP A 15 26.23 8.74 22.78
C TRP A 15 27.65 9.24 23.07
N LYS A 16 28.53 8.34 23.53
CA LYS A 16 29.97 8.61 23.63
C LYS A 16 30.68 8.04 22.41
N PRO A 17 31.54 8.81 21.71
CA PRO A 17 32.39 8.29 20.65
C PRO A 17 33.53 7.50 21.28
N VAL A 18 33.70 6.25 20.87
CA VAL A 18 34.89 5.45 21.22
C VAL A 18 35.96 5.74 20.17
N LEU A 19 36.85 6.66 20.52
CA LEU A 19 38.08 6.92 19.80
C LEU A 19 39.11 5.86 20.22
N GLY A 20 39.27 4.82 19.40
CA GLY A 20 40.32 3.81 19.53
C GLY A 20 41.23 3.86 18.32
N TYR A 21 42.39 4.51 18.47
CA TYR A 21 43.49 4.44 17.52
C TYR A 21 44.08 3.03 17.48
N LEU A 22 44.16 2.40 16.30
CA LEU A 22 45.14 1.34 16.06
C LEU A 22 45.59 1.29 14.59
N CYS A 23 46.82 1.77 14.41
CA CYS A 23 47.88 1.31 13.50
C CYS A 23 47.52 0.96 12.05
N ILE A 24 47.89 1.89 11.16
CA ILE A 24 48.01 1.70 9.71
C ILE A 24 49.03 0.58 9.44
N ARG A 25 48.57 -0.54 8.87
CA ARG A 25 49.43 -1.60 8.33
C ARG A 25 49.11 -1.79 6.84
N THR A 26 49.97 -1.19 6.01
CA THR A 26 50.37 -1.52 4.63
C THR A 26 49.41 -2.31 3.70
N PRO A 27 49.09 -1.81 2.50
CA PRO A 27 48.36 -2.54 1.47
C PRO A 27 49.32 -3.41 0.63
N GLY A 28 49.35 -4.73 0.86
CA GLY A 28 50.27 -5.58 0.12
C GLY A 28 50.12 -7.08 0.34
N ALA A 29 48.92 -7.64 0.20
CA ALA A 29 48.75 -9.11 0.22
C ALA A 29 47.51 -9.67 -0.51
N TRP A 30 46.67 -8.85 -1.14
CA TRP A 30 45.40 -9.33 -1.72
C TRP A 30 45.48 -9.73 -3.21
N PHE A 31 46.61 -9.47 -3.90
CA PHE A 31 46.74 -9.69 -5.34
C PHE A 31 47.30 -11.06 -5.78
N ARG A 32 47.28 -12.09 -4.91
CA ARG A 32 47.75 -13.45 -5.27
C ARG A 32 46.74 -14.59 -5.12
N HIS A 33 45.49 -14.31 -4.75
CA HIS A 33 44.44 -15.36 -4.67
C HIS A 33 43.29 -15.21 -5.67
N LEU A 34 43.31 -14.19 -6.55
CA LEU A 34 42.26 -13.97 -7.56
C LEU A 34 42.60 -14.54 -8.96
N SER A 35 43.77 -15.14 -9.15
CA SER A 35 44.17 -15.76 -10.43
C SER A 35 43.87 -17.25 -10.54
N LEU A 36 43.59 -17.95 -9.44
CA LEU A 36 43.36 -19.42 -9.45
C LEU A 36 41.87 -19.84 -9.39
N ARG A 37 40.95 -18.93 -9.07
CA ARG A 37 39.50 -19.23 -9.10
C ARG A 37 38.80 -18.89 -10.43
N PHE A 38 39.44 -18.11 -11.31
CA PHE A 38 38.90 -17.83 -12.65
C PHE A 38 39.20 -18.92 -13.69
N ALA A 39 40.17 -19.80 -13.43
CA ALA A 39 40.48 -20.92 -14.33
C ALA A 39 39.51 -22.11 -14.19
N ALA A 40 38.90 -22.28 -13.01
CA ALA A 40 37.96 -23.38 -12.75
C ALA A 40 36.59 -23.14 -13.41
N HIS A 41 36.15 -21.88 -13.58
CA HIS A 41 34.84 -21.60 -14.16
C HIS A 41 34.83 -21.67 -15.70
N LYS A 42 35.95 -21.37 -16.38
CA LYS A 42 36.07 -21.50 -17.84
C LYS A 42 36.04 -22.96 -18.32
N ARG A 43 36.61 -23.91 -17.56
CA ARG A 43 36.53 -25.34 -17.89
C ARG A 43 35.11 -25.88 -17.77
N SER A 44 34.34 -25.43 -16.77
CA SER A 44 32.94 -25.85 -16.62
C SER A 44 32.05 -25.33 -17.75
N PHE A 45 32.34 -24.15 -18.31
CA PHE A 45 31.56 -23.58 -19.41
C PHE A 45 31.90 -24.21 -20.77
N GLN A 46 33.18 -24.57 -21.01
CA GLN A 46 33.58 -25.28 -22.23
C GLN A 46 33.16 -26.76 -22.27
N GLU A 47 33.08 -27.43 -21.11
CA GLU A 47 32.54 -28.79 -21.04
C GLU A 47 31.01 -28.80 -21.19
N PHE A 48 30.30 -27.80 -20.63
CA PHE A 48 28.87 -27.61 -20.90
C PHE A 48 28.58 -27.30 -22.38
N SER A 49 29.41 -26.50 -23.06
CA SER A 49 29.22 -26.22 -24.48
C SER A 49 29.45 -27.46 -25.36
N LYS A 50 30.38 -28.35 -25.01
CA LYS A 50 30.60 -29.63 -25.73
C LYS A 50 29.47 -30.63 -25.49
N VAL A 51 28.91 -30.69 -24.29
CA VAL A 51 27.74 -31.55 -23.98
C VAL A 51 26.49 -31.06 -24.73
N MET A 52 26.28 -29.75 -24.83
CA MET A 52 25.17 -29.17 -25.61
C MET A 52 25.40 -29.30 -27.13
N ALA A 53 26.64 -29.17 -27.61
CA ALA A 53 26.97 -29.31 -29.04
C ALA A 53 26.90 -30.77 -29.53
N SER A 54 27.31 -31.77 -28.72
CA SER A 54 27.19 -33.18 -29.12
C SER A 54 25.74 -33.68 -29.15
N ARG A 55 24.85 -33.09 -28.33
CA ARG A 55 23.40 -33.36 -28.36
C ARG A 55 22.68 -32.72 -29.54
N ALA A 56 23.25 -31.68 -30.14
CA ALA A 56 22.70 -31.06 -31.35
C ALA A 56 23.00 -31.87 -32.62
N SER A 57 24.02 -32.76 -32.61
CA SER A 57 24.47 -33.50 -33.79
C SER A 57 23.84 -34.90 -33.94
N SER A 58 23.12 -35.42 -32.94
CA SER A 58 22.55 -36.78 -32.97
C SER A 58 21.03 -36.79 -32.75
N LYS A 59 20.28 -36.11 -33.61
CA LYS A 59 18.87 -36.45 -33.90
C LYS A 59 18.38 -35.77 -35.18
N SER A 60 18.92 -36.25 -36.30
CA SER A 60 18.24 -36.22 -37.58
C SER A 60 17.85 -37.66 -37.91
N SER A 61 16.60 -38.01 -37.67
CA SER A 61 15.84 -38.94 -38.52
C SER A 61 14.38 -39.02 -38.08
N SER A 62 13.54 -38.51 -38.99
CA SER A 62 12.22 -39.02 -39.37
C SER A 62 11.17 -39.29 -38.29
N GLY A 63 10.18 -38.40 -38.25
CA GLY A 63 8.88 -38.66 -37.64
C GLY A 63 7.92 -37.53 -37.96
N SER A 64 7.32 -37.56 -39.14
CA SER A 64 6.20 -36.72 -39.53
C SER A 64 5.07 -36.82 -38.48
N SER A 65 4.93 -35.81 -37.62
CA SER A 65 3.65 -35.45 -37.02
C SER A 65 3.67 -34.00 -36.51
N SER A 66 3.03 -33.13 -37.30
CA SER A 66 2.37 -31.87 -36.91
C SER A 66 3.25 -30.68 -36.51
N GLY A 67 3.13 -29.56 -37.25
CA GLY A 67 3.62 -28.24 -36.85
C GLY A 67 3.09 -27.76 -35.48
N PHE A 68 2.12 -28.48 -34.91
CA PHE A 68 1.59 -28.28 -33.57
C PHE A 68 2.59 -28.61 -32.44
N GLY A 69 3.38 -29.68 -32.56
CA GLY A 69 4.32 -30.08 -31.49
C GLY A 69 5.46 -29.08 -31.27
N SER A 70 6.04 -28.57 -32.35
CA SER A 70 7.08 -27.53 -32.29
C SER A 70 6.52 -26.18 -31.84
N PHE A 71 5.28 -25.85 -32.21
CA PHE A 71 4.60 -24.64 -31.75
C PHE A 71 4.34 -24.69 -30.23
N VAL A 72 3.85 -25.80 -29.71
CA VAL A 72 3.62 -25.99 -28.27
C VAL A 72 4.94 -25.90 -27.50
N LEU A 73 6.02 -26.51 -27.98
CA LEU A 73 7.33 -26.41 -27.33
C LEU A 73 7.87 -24.97 -27.33
N GLY A 74 7.71 -24.23 -28.43
CA GLY A 74 8.06 -22.82 -28.52
C GLY A 74 7.25 -21.94 -27.57
N PHE A 75 5.94 -22.18 -27.48
CA PHE A 75 5.06 -21.48 -26.54
C PHE A 75 5.45 -21.74 -25.08
N LEU A 76 5.71 -22.99 -24.72
CA LEU A 76 6.19 -23.35 -23.38
C LEU A 76 7.52 -22.67 -23.05
N PHE A 77 8.46 -22.65 -24.00
CA PHE A 77 9.72 -21.94 -23.82
C PHE A 77 9.51 -20.43 -23.63
N ALA A 78 8.61 -19.81 -24.38
CA ALA A 78 8.27 -18.39 -24.24
C ALA A 78 7.67 -18.08 -22.85
N LEU A 79 6.77 -18.93 -22.34
CA LEU A 79 6.22 -18.78 -20.99
C LEU A 79 7.31 -18.90 -19.91
N VAL A 80 8.23 -19.85 -20.05
CA VAL A 80 9.36 -20.00 -19.12
C VAL A 80 10.29 -18.78 -19.21
N ALA A 81 10.60 -18.30 -20.42
CA ALA A 81 11.43 -17.11 -20.61
C ALA A 81 10.77 -15.85 -20.00
N LEU A 82 9.46 -15.69 -20.15
CA LEU A 82 8.69 -14.62 -19.50
C LEU A 82 8.73 -14.74 -17.98
N GLY A 83 8.55 -15.94 -17.43
CA GLY A 83 8.62 -16.18 -15.98
C GLY A 83 10.00 -15.88 -15.40
N VAL A 84 11.07 -16.35 -16.05
CA VAL A 84 12.46 -16.07 -15.65
C VAL A 84 12.77 -14.59 -15.81
N GLY A 85 12.36 -13.96 -16.90
CA GLY A 85 12.52 -12.52 -17.14
C GLY A 85 11.83 -11.68 -16.06
N GLY A 86 10.57 -12.02 -15.73
CA GLY A 86 9.82 -11.39 -14.66
C GLY A 86 10.48 -11.55 -13.29
N TYR A 87 10.95 -12.76 -12.96
CA TYR A 87 11.71 -12.99 -11.72
C TYR A 87 13.00 -12.15 -11.66
N CYS A 88 13.78 -12.11 -12.73
CA CYS A 88 14.99 -11.30 -12.82
C CYS A 88 14.67 -9.80 -12.69
N TYR A 89 13.57 -9.32 -13.29
CA TYR A 89 13.12 -7.94 -13.13
C TYR A 89 12.70 -7.63 -11.69
N LEU A 90 11.97 -8.52 -11.02
CA LEU A 90 11.60 -8.32 -9.62
C LEU A 90 12.82 -8.38 -8.69
N LYS A 91 13.83 -9.19 -9.01
CA LYS A 91 15.01 -9.39 -8.17
C LYS A 91 16.10 -8.33 -8.36
N PHE A 92 16.32 -7.90 -9.59
CA PHE A 92 17.43 -7.03 -9.98
C PHE A 92 16.98 -5.71 -10.61
N GLY A 93 15.73 -5.62 -11.06
CA GLY A 93 15.15 -4.39 -11.56
C GLY A 93 14.78 -3.42 -10.43
N LYS A 94 14.17 -2.31 -10.82
CA LYS A 94 13.70 -1.27 -9.91
C LYS A 94 12.19 -1.08 -10.10
N PRO A 95 11.37 -2.08 -9.74
CA PRO A 95 9.93 -1.90 -9.80
C PRO A 95 9.51 -0.75 -8.87
N PRO A 96 8.54 0.09 -9.26
CA PRO A 96 7.96 1.08 -8.38
C PRO A 96 7.26 0.37 -7.23
N VAL A 97 7.84 0.41 -6.04
CA VAL A 97 7.35 -0.27 -4.83
C VAL A 97 7.18 0.67 -3.65
N ALA A 98 7.83 1.84 -3.70
CA ALA A 98 7.63 2.87 -2.71
C ALA A 98 6.33 3.62 -2.99
N ALA A 99 5.63 4.05 -1.95
CA ALA A 99 4.45 4.92 -2.10
C ALA A 99 4.76 6.26 -2.81
N ALA A 100 6.04 6.63 -2.88
CA ALA A 100 6.53 7.81 -3.59
C ALA A 100 6.84 7.55 -5.08
N ASP A 101 6.84 6.29 -5.52
CA ASP A 101 7.08 5.94 -6.91
C ASP A 101 5.81 6.21 -7.76
N PRO A 102 5.95 6.43 -9.08
CA PRO A 102 4.78 6.55 -9.95
C PRO A 102 3.99 5.23 -10.01
N ALA A 103 2.67 5.36 -10.14
CA ALA A 103 1.76 4.22 -10.35
C ALA A 103 2.20 3.37 -11.56
N PHE A 104 1.98 2.06 -11.47
CA PHE A 104 2.16 1.18 -12.61
C PHE A 104 1.20 1.55 -13.75
N PRO A 105 1.59 1.29 -15.02
CA PRO A 105 0.66 1.41 -16.14
C PRO A 105 -0.60 0.58 -15.89
N PHE A 106 -1.77 1.21 -16.06
CA PHE A 106 -3.09 0.59 -15.88
C PHE A 106 -3.43 0.12 -14.45
N GLU A 107 -2.63 0.46 -13.44
CA GLU A 107 -2.87 0.04 -12.05
C GLU A 107 -4.26 0.44 -11.54
N ALA A 108 -4.65 1.68 -11.79
CA ALA A 108 -5.96 2.18 -11.42
C ALA A 108 -7.10 1.35 -12.04
N GLN A 109 -6.97 0.90 -13.29
CA GLN A 109 -8.00 0.09 -13.93
C GLN A 109 -8.06 -1.32 -13.33
N ILE A 110 -6.90 -1.91 -13.05
CA ILE A 110 -6.79 -3.24 -12.43
C ILE A 110 -7.43 -3.25 -11.03
N VAL A 111 -7.36 -2.14 -10.30
CA VAL A 111 -7.95 -2.03 -8.95
C VAL A 111 -9.41 -1.57 -8.98
N GLN A 112 -9.72 -0.48 -9.69
CA GLN A 112 -11.04 0.16 -9.65
C GLN A 112 -12.14 -0.66 -10.32
N VAL A 113 -11.84 -1.34 -11.44
CA VAL A 113 -12.85 -2.14 -12.15
C VAL A 113 -13.42 -3.28 -11.28
N PRO A 114 -12.60 -4.19 -10.70
CA PRO A 114 -13.12 -5.24 -9.83
C PRO A 114 -13.67 -4.69 -8.50
N LEU A 115 -13.12 -3.58 -7.99
CA LEU A 115 -13.62 -2.91 -6.79
C LEU A 115 -15.08 -2.46 -7.00
N ASN A 116 -15.33 -1.67 -8.04
CA ASN A 116 -16.67 -1.13 -8.33
C ASN A 116 -17.66 -2.24 -8.67
N ALA A 117 -17.22 -3.26 -9.43
CA ALA A 117 -18.05 -4.43 -9.71
C ALA A 117 -18.45 -5.19 -8.44
N ARG A 118 -17.55 -5.29 -7.46
CA ARG A 118 -17.85 -5.96 -6.19
C ARG A 118 -18.73 -5.13 -5.28
N ILE A 119 -18.50 -3.82 -5.17
CA ILE A 119 -19.38 -2.88 -4.47
C ILE A 119 -20.80 -3.01 -5.01
N ALA A 120 -20.98 -2.90 -6.33
CA ALA A 120 -22.29 -2.97 -6.97
C ALA A 120 -23.04 -4.28 -6.67
N LYS A 121 -22.31 -5.41 -6.51
CA LYS A 121 -22.88 -6.71 -6.18
C LYS A 121 -23.23 -6.88 -4.69
N GLU A 122 -22.51 -6.18 -3.81
CA GLU A 122 -22.60 -6.34 -2.34
C GLU A 122 -23.23 -5.12 -1.65
N LEU A 123 -23.90 -4.23 -2.41
CA LEU A 123 -24.59 -3.05 -1.90
C LEU A 123 -25.64 -3.43 -0.85
N LYS A 124 -25.55 -2.80 0.32
CA LYS A 124 -26.53 -2.91 1.41
C LYS A 124 -27.35 -1.62 1.49
N GLN A 125 -28.56 -1.73 2.02
CA GLN A 125 -29.41 -0.58 2.33
C GLN A 125 -29.26 -0.19 3.80
N PRO A 126 -29.32 1.12 4.13
CA PRO A 126 -29.21 1.55 5.51
C PRO A 126 -30.41 1.03 6.33
N PRO A 127 -30.18 0.44 7.51
CA PRO A 127 -31.27 -0.10 8.33
C PRO A 127 -32.08 0.99 9.06
N PHE A 128 -31.62 2.23 9.02
CA PHE A 128 -32.27 3.40 9.60
C PHE A 128 -32.01 4.65 8.74
N GLY A 129 -32.90 5.63 8.85
CA GLY A 129 -32.76 6.91 8.18
C GLY A 129 -31.82 7.88 8.90
N ILE A 130 -31.73 9.09 8.37
CA ILE A 130 -31.00 10.20 8.97
C ILE A 130 -31.71 10.67 10.26
N SER A 131 -30.94 10.87 11.34
CA SER A 131 -31.39 11.48 12.59
C SER A 131 -30.28 12.33 13.21
N GLU A 132 -30.65 13.32 14.02
CA GLU A 132 -29.67 14.19 14.71
C GLU A 132 -28.73 13.39 15.61
N ASP A 133 -29.28 12.50 16.44
CA ASP A 133 -28.50 11.58 17.29
C ASP A 133 -27.54 10.70 16.47
N GLY A 134 -28.00 10.25 15.30
CA GLY A 134 -27.20 9.46 14.36
C GLY A 134 -26.04 10.24 13.78
N PHE A 135 -26.24 11.50 13.42
CA PHE A 135 -25.18 12.38 12.93
C PHE A 135 -24.17 12.75 14.01
N GLU A 136 -24.61 13.02 15.23
CA GLU A 136 -23.69 13.26 16.33
C GLU A 136 -22.81 12.05 16.63
N ALA A 137 -23.42 10.85 16.68
CA ALA A 137 -22.68 9.61 16.86
C ALA A 137 -21.70 9.38 15.71
N GLY A 138 -22.15 9.54 14.46
CA GLY A 138 -21.33 9.46 13.26
C GLY A 138 -20.16 10.44 13.28
N ALA A 139 -20.37 11.68 13.72
CA ALA A 139 -19.33 12.71 13.76
C ALA A 139 -18.25 12.38 14.80
N ARG A 140 -18.64 11.86 15.98
CA ARG A 140 -17.70 11.40 16.99
C ARG A 140 -16.82 10.25 16.48
N ILE A 141 -17.40 9.31 15.73
CA ILE A 141 -16.67 8.20 15.12
C ILE A 141 -15.76 8.71 14.01
N TYR A 142 -16.29 9.53 13.10
CA TYR A 142 -15.53 10.11 11.99
C TYR A 142 -14.29 10.87 12.50
N LYS A 143 -14.47 11.72 13.51
CA LYS A 143 -13.38 12.44 14.16
C LYS A 143 -12.27 11.52 14.66
N LYS A 144 -12.64 10.40 15.28
CA LYS A 144 -11.69 9.49 15.91
C LYS A 144 -10.97 8.59 14.90
N GLU A 145 -11.70 8.07 13.92
CA GLU A 145 -11.23 6.97 13.07
C GLU A 145 -10.91 7.41 11.62
N CYS A 146 -11.51 8.51 11.13
CA CYS A 146 -11.44 8.89 9.72
C CYS A 146 -10.70 10.21 9.47
N ALA A 147 -10.89 11.19 10.36
CA ALA A 147 -10.44 12.57 10.15
C ALA A 147 -8.92 12.73 10.06
N SER A 148 -8.15 11.81 10.65
CA SER A 148 -6.68 11.84 10.58
C SER A 148 -6.16 11.73 9.14
N CYS A 149 -6.85 11.01 8.25
CA CYS A 149 -6.47 10.86 6.84
C CYS A 149 -7.35 11.68 5.90
N HIS A 150 -8.65 11.80 6.22
CA HIS A 150 -9.65 12.42 5.35
C HIS A 150 -9.95 13.89 5.68
N GLY A 151 -9.31 14.43 6.72
CA GLY A 151 -9.50 15.80 7.18
C GLY A 151 -10.83 16.02 7.86
N ALA A 152 -11.11 17.28 8.16
CA ALA A 152 -12.36 17.77 8.72
C ALA A 152 -12.84 18.99 7.90
N PRO A 153 -14.07 19.50 8.11
CA PRO A 153 -14.54 20.70 7.42
C PRO A 153 -13.55 21.86 7.56
N GLY A 154 -13.06 22.36 6.42
CA GLY A 154 -12.07 23.45 6.35
C GLY A 154 -10.65 23.07 6.77
N GLN A 155 -10.37 21.79 7.07
CA GLN A 155 -9.11 21.33 7.64
C GLN A 155 -8.61 20.09 6.89
N ASP A 156 -7.84 20.31 5.82
CA ASP A 156 -7.23 19.23 5.05
C ASP A 156 -6.06 18.59 5.82
N THR A 157 -5.95 17.27 5.76
CA THR A 157 -4.80 16.53 6.32
C THR A 157 -3.55 16.75 5.45
N PRO A 158 -2.45 17.33 5.99
CA PRO A 158 -1.29 17.70 5.17
C PRO A 158 -0.58 16.53 4.48
N TYR A 159 -0.57 15.34 5.11
CA TYR A 159 0.08 14.16 4.56
C TYR A 159 -0.79 13.33 3.61
N ALA A 160 -2.10 13.59 3.54
CA ALA A 160 -3.04 12.81 2.73
C ALA A 160 -2.68 12.82 1.23
N LYS A 161 -2.14 13.93 0.74
CA LYS A 161 -1.65 14.08 -0.65
C LYS A 161 -0.40 13.24 -0.97
N TRP A 162 0.28 12.74 0.06
CA TRP A 162 1.46 11.88 -0.06
C TRP A 162 1.14 10.40 0.23
N MET A 163 -0.12 10.08 0.52
CA MET A 163 -0.58 8.70 0.60
C MET A 163 -0.73 8.12 -0.81
N TYR A 164 -0.56 6.80 -0.92
CA TYR A 164 -0.75 6.08 -2.16
C TYR A 164 -1.83 4.99 -1.99
N PRO A 165 -2.94 5.06 -2.75
CA PRO A 165 -3.41 6.23 -3.49
C PRO A 165 -3.70 7.42 -2.54
N VAL A 166 -3.85 8.61 -3.12
CA VAL A 166 -4.15 9.84 -2.37
C VAL A 166 -5.45 9.67 -1.59
N ALA A 167 -5.43 9.99 -0.30
CA ALA A 167 -6.64 9.98 0.52
C ALA A 167 -7.50 11.22 0.21
N PRO A 168 -8.74 11.06 -0.28
CA PRO A 168 -9.61 12.19 -0.61
C PRO A 168 -10.00 12.95 0.66
N GLN A 169 -10.05 14.28 0.57
CA GLN A 169 -10.54 15.10 1.69
C GLN A 169 -12.07 15.17 1.62
N LEU A 170 -12.75 14.49 2.55
CA LEU A 170 -14.17 14.16 2.42
C LEU A 170 -15.12 15.33 2.71
N TRP A 171 -14.62 16.43 3.27
CA TRP A 171 -15.38 17.65 3.55
C TRP A 171 -15.06 18.78 2.58
N LYS A 172 -14.45 18.45 1.44
CA LYS A 172 -14.04 19.40 0.41
C LYS A 172 -14.77 19.11 -0.89
N LYS A 173 -15.11 20.18 -1.60
CA LYS A 173 -15.59 20.06 -2.98
C LYS A 173 -14.50 19.50 -3.88
N HIS A 174 -14.88 18.58 -4.73
CA HIS A 174 -14.00 18.07 -5.78
C HIS A 174 -13.62 19.17 -6.77
N THR A 175 -12.46 19.03 -7.39
CA THR A 175 -11.98 20.03 -8.36
C THR A 175 -12.75 20.00 -9.68
N LYS A 176 -13.41 18.88 -9.99
CA LYS A 176 -14.04 18.63 -11.31
C LYS A 176 -15.57 18.70 -11.30
N ASN A 177 -16.19 18.65 -10.13
CA ASN A 177 -17.64 18.65 -9.93
C ASN A 177 -17.99 19.28 -8.58
N ASP A 178 -19.23 19.76 -8.43
CA ASP A 178 -19.71 20.43 -7.20
C ASP A 178 -20.00 19.48 -6.02
N VAL A 179 -19.63 18.21 -6.15
CA VAL A 179 -19.80 17.17 -5.13
C VAL A 179 -18.84 17.41 -3.97
N VAL A 180 -19.30 17.22 -2.73
CA VAL A 180 -18.47 17.27 -1.51
C VAL A 180 -18.14 15.84 -1.09
N GLY A 181 -16.86 15.48 -1.13
CA GLY A 181 -16.40 14.16 -0.67
C GLY A 181 -17.09 12.99 -1.37
N VAL A 182 -17.96 12.30 -0.65
CA VAL A 182 -18.74 11.15 -1.15
C VAL A 182 -20.25 11.39 -1.04
N SER A 183 -20.69 12.65 -1.10
CA SER A 183 -22.12 12.99 -0.99
C SER A 183 -22.97 12.47 -2.16
N ASP A 184 -22.36 12.19 -3.31
CA ASP A 184 -23.00 11.56 -4.46
C ASP A 184 -23.10 10.03 -4.36
N ASP A 185 -22.20 9.36 -3.64
CA ASP A 185 -22.23 7.91 -3.42
C ASP A 185 -23.54 7.47 -2.72
N GLU A 186 -24.07 6.31 -3.08
CA GLU A 186 -25.12 5.67 -2.26
C GLU A 186 -24.57 5.35 -0.86
N PRO A 187 -25.35 5.51 0.23
CA PRO A 187 -24.87 5.21 1.59
C PRO A 187 -24.30 3.80 1.73
N GLY A 188 -24.86 2.84 1.00
CA GLY A 188 -24.38 1.46 0.97
C GLY A 188 -22.99 1.29 0.38
N GLU A 189 -22.60 2.13 -0.58
CA GLU A 189 -21.25 2.13 -1.15
C GLU A 189 -20.23 2.65 -0.14
N THR A 190 -20.53 3.79 0.50
CA THR A 190 -19.67 4.32 1.57
C THR A 190 -19.56 3.33 2.73
N PHE A 191 -20.68 2.70 3.14
CA PHE A 191 -20.67 1.64 4.13
C PHE A 191 -19.77 0.47 3.73
N TRP A 192 -19.86 0.00 2.48
CA TRP A 192 -19.03 -1.11 1.99
C TRP A 192 -17.54 -0.78 2.06
N LYS A 193 -17.16 0.45 1.66
CA LYS A 193 -15.78 0.96 1.74
C LYS A 193 -15.29 1.00 3.19
N ILE A 194 -16.13 1.46 4.13
CA ILE A 194 -15.80 1.47 5.56
C ILE A 194 -15.64 0.03 6.11
N GLU A 195 -16.62 -0.85 5.85
CA GLU A 195 -16.66 -2.22 6.34
C GLU A 195 -15.42 -3.02 5.89
N ASN A 196 -15.07 -2.92 4.61
CA ASN A 196 -14.05 -3.77 3.99
C ASN A 196 -12.67 -3.11 3.86
N GLY A 197 -12.60 -1.77 3.93
CA GLY A 197 -11.43 -1.02 3.49
C GLY A 197 -11.19 -1.13 1.98
N ILE A 198 -10.11 -0.53 1.51
CA ILE A 198 -9.71 -0.61 0.09
C ILE A 198 -8.31 -1.21 0.02
N ARG A 199 -8.18 -2.32 -0.71
CA ARG A 199 -6.91 -3.03 -0.88
C ARG A 199 -5.92 -2.17 -1.68
N LEU A 200 -4.62 -2.29 -1.33
CA LEU A 200 -3.53 -1.46 -1.87
C LEU A 200 -3.65 0.03 -1.52
N THR A 201 -4.25 0.33 -0.36
CA THR A 201 -4.36 1.69 0.17
C THR A 201 -4.06 1.71 1.67
N GLY A 202 -3.95 2.90 2.25
CA GLY A 202 -3.89 3.09 3.71
C GLY A 202 -5.23 2.91 4.44
N MET A 203 -6.34 2.64 3.75
CA MET A 203 -7.67 2.52 4.35
C MET A 203 -7.92 1.10 4.90
N PRO A 204 -7.99 0.91 6.23
CA PRO A 204 -8.20 -0.41 6.83
C PRO A 204 -9.67 -0.85 6.76
N ALA A 205 -9.92 -2.12 7.07
CA ALA A 205 -11.27 -2.67 7.22
C ALA A 205 -11.81 -2.39 8.63
N TYR A 206 -12.91 -1.62 8.74
CA TYR A 206 -13.46 -1.24 10.05
C TYR A 206 -14.45 -2.24 10.63
N LYS A 207 -14.83 -3.31 9.92
CA LYS A 207 -15.72 -4.36 10.44
C LYS A 207 -15.23 -5.06 11.71
N HIS A 208 -13.94 -4.92 12.03
CA HIS A 208 -13.32 -5.48 13.23
C HIS A 208 -13.09 -4.44 14.34
N ILE A 209 -13.45 -3.18 14.10
CA ILE A 209 -13.19 -2.03 14.96
C ILE A 209 -14.51 -1.35 15.36
N LEU A 210 -15.45 -1.25 14.42
CA LEU A 210 -16.74 -0.58 14.56
C LEU A 210 -17.88 -1.57 14.41
N THR A 211 -19.02 -1.27 15.04
CA THR A 211 -20.27 -2.01 14.80
C THR A 211 -20.92 -1.56 13.49
N ASP A 212 -21.80 -2.39 12.93
CA ASP A 212 -22.57 -2.04 11.73
C ASP A 212 -23.32 -0.72 11.89
N THR A 213 -23.96 -0.50 13.05
CA THR A 213 -24.65 0.76 13.36
C THR A 213 -23.70 1.95 13.30
N GLN A 214 -22.50 1.83 13.87
CA GLN A 214 -21.50 2.90 13.84
C GLN A 214 -21.02 3.21 12.43
N MET A 215 -20.77 2.18 11.62
CA MET A 215 -20.37 2.35 10.22
C MET A 215 -21.49 3.01 9.39
N TRP A 216 -22.76 2.64 9.62
CA TRP A 216 -23.91 3.27 8.97
C TRP A 216 -24.09 4.73 9.37
N GLN A 217 -23.89 5.07 10.65
CA GLN A 217 -23.95 6.46 11.11
C GLN A 217 -22.92 7.36 10.39
N VAL A 218 -21.69 6.86 10.20
CA VAL A 218 -20.66 7.57 9.43
C VAL A 218 -21.03 7.68 7.96
N ALA A 219 -21.50 6.59 7.33
CA ALA A 219 -21.89 6.60 5.93
C ALA A 219 -23.03 7.59 5.63
N LEU A 220 -24.04 7.62 6.50
CA LEU A 220 -25.16 8.57 6.39
C LEU A 220 -24.72 10.01 6.66
N LEU A 221 -23.81 10.24 7.61
CA LEU A 221 -23.24 11.56 7.84
C LEU A 221 -22.50 12.08 6.59
N LEU A 222 -21.68 11.24 5.96
CA LEU A 222 -20.93 11.60 4.76
C LEU A 222 -21.83 11.79 3.53
N LYS A 223 -22.96 11.06 3.45
CA LYS A 223 -23.98 11.29 2.44
C LYS A 223 -24.54 12.72 2.50
N SER A 224 -24.62 13.30 3.69
CA SER A 224 -25.11 14.66 3.94
C SER A 224 -24.01 15.72 4.00
N ALA A 225 -22.80 15.43 3.52
CA ALA A 225 -21.67 16.36 3.62
C ALA A 225 -21.85 17.66 2.80
N ASP A 226 -22.73 17.66 1.81
CA ASP A 226 -23.11 18.82 1.00
C ASP A 226 -24.32 19.60 1.55
N GLN A 227 -24.92 19.13 2.64
CA GLN A 227 -26.09 19.73 3.27
C GLN A 227 -25.73 20.49 4.56
N PRO A 228 -26.57 21.45 5.00
CA PRO A 228 -26.37 22.11 6.29
C PRO A 228 -26.53 21.10 7.43
N LEU A 229 -25.44 20.79 8.13
CA LEU A 229 -25.43 19.94 9.31
C LEU A 229 -25.88 20.71 10.57
N PRO A 230 -26.54 20.04 11.55
CA PRO A 230 -26.85 20.63 12.84
C PRO A 230 -25.62 21.23 13.53
N ASP A 231 -25.81 22.34 14.25
CA ASP A 231 -24.70 23.05 14.92
C ASP A 231 -23.86 22.15 15.85
N PRO A 232 -24.44 21.24 16.66
CA PRO A 232 -23.65 20.32 17.49
C PRO A 232 -22.72 19.42 16.68
N VAL A 233 -23.20 18.91 15.55
CA VAL A 233 -22.46 18.01 14.64
C VAL A 233 -21.32 18.77 13.98
N ARG A 234 -21.58 19.98 13.48
CA ARG A 234 -20.57 20.83 12.85
C ARG A 234 -19.42 21.11 13.80
N LYS A 235 -19.75 21.51 15.04
CA LYS A 235 -18.75 21.79 16.09
C LYS A 235 -17.89 20.56 16.41
N LEU A 236 -18.51 19.37 16.51
CA LEU A 236 -17.78 18.13 16.73
C LEU A 236 -16.76 17.83 15.62
N LEU A 237 -17.11 18.12 14.37
CA LEU A 237 -16.24 17.94 13.21
C LEU A 237 -15.15 19.01 13.14
N GLU A 238 -15.45 20.28 13.42
CA GLU A 238 -14.45 21.36 13.48
C GLU A 238 -13.40 21.10 14.56
N ASP A 239 -13.83 20.53 15.69
CA ASP A 239 -12.94 20.12 16.78
C ASP A 239 -12.12 18.85 16.45
N ALA A 240 -12.30 18.24 15.28
CA ALA A 240 -11.64 16.98 14.91
C ALA A 240 -10.14 17.10 14.58
N HIS A 241 -9.58 18.31 14.66
CA HIS A 241 -8.16 18.52 14.47
C HIS A 241 -7.34 17.72 15.52
N PRO A 242 -6.43 16.83 15.11
CA PRO A 242 -5.44 16.31 16.04
C PRO A 242 -4.46 17.42 16.40
N ASP A 243 -4.28 17.71 17.69
CA ASP A 243 -3.18 18.55 18.13
C ASP A 243 -1.88 18.09 17.45
N PRO A 244 -1.13 18.97 16.75
CA PRO A 244 0.08 18.58 16.02
C PRO A 244 1.15 17.95 16.93
N VAL A 245 1.03 18.13 18.25
CA VAL A 245 1.92 17.59 19.28
C VAL A 245 1.73 16.07 19.50
N ARG A 246 0.56 15.51 19.23
CA ARG A 246 0.28 14.09 19.53
C ARG A 246 0.79 13.11 18.46
N LEU A 247 1.27 13.61 17.33
CA LEU A 247 1.88 12.84 16.25
C LEU A 247 3.41 12.73 16.36
N ALA A 248 4.01 13.26 17.44
CA ALA A 248 5.46 13.33 17.66
C ALA A 248 5.99 12.35 18.73
N HIS A 249 5.20 11.36 19.15
CA HIS A 249 5.59 10.38 20.17
C HIS A 249 5.52 8.94 19.64
#